data_AF-A0A2E0XZ32-F1
#
_entry.id   AF-A0A2E0XZ32-F1
#
_cell.length_a   1.000
_cell.length_b   1.000
_cell.length_c   1.000
_cell.angle_alpha   90.00
_cell.angle_beta   90.00
_cell.angle_gamma   90.00
#
_symmetry.space_group_name_H-M   'P 1'
#
loop_
_entity.id
_entity.type
_entity.pdbx_description
1 polymer ?
#
loop_
_entity_poly.entity_id
_entity_poly.type
_entity_poly.pdbx_seq_one_letter_code
_entity_poly.pdbx_strand_id
1 'polypeptide(L)'
;MRVVVRQLDRRRVGEIEADADSRPARASTIDTGEEVFLDWERAFDDAGQLRRCIICGSEDLYKRRTFPQITPFVIVLAFALSLIGVLGFVTDIAILIGMTGVLLLDVAILFFARTRLQCYHCRSDYRNLQIADYHRQWDRAIEARVRAGRSSRKQEPVRRIRARDDFQS
;
A
#
# COMPACT_ATOMS: atom_id res chain seq x y z
N MET A 1 -13.04 -4.39 4.90
CA MET A 1 -11.72 -3.85 4.45
C MET A 1 -11.54 -4.06 2.94
N ARG A 2 -10.73 -3.23 2.28
CA ARG A 2 -10.53 -3.32 0.82
C ARG A 2 -9.06 -3.57 0.51
N VAL A 3 -8.77 -4.55 -0.34
CA VAL A 3 -7.41 -5.02 -0.59
C VAL A 3 -7.16 -5.14 -2.08
N VAL A 4 -6.12 -4.49 -2.58
CA VAL A 4 -5.62 -4.74 -3.94
C VAL A 4 -4.70 -5.96 -3.87
N VAL A 5 -5.19 -7.08 -4.39
CA VAL A 5 -4.47 -8.36 -4.37
C VAL A 5 -3.39 -8.36 -5.44
N ARG A 6 -2.20 -8.79 -5.01
CA ARG A 6 -1.07 -9.04 -5.89
C ARG A 6 -0.48 -10.39 -5.53
N GLN A 7 -0.11 -11.18 -6.55
CA GLN A 7 0.59 -12.43 -6.34
C GLN A 7 2.04 -12.18 -5.91
N LEU A 8 2.74 -13.26 -5.54
CA LEU A 8 4.13 -13.19 -5.12
C LEU A 8 5.03 -12.66 -6.25
N ASP A 9 4.70 -12.90 -7.51
CA ASP A 9 5.37 -12.30 -8.67
C ASP A 9 5.13 -10.78 -8.84
N ARG A 10 4.29 -10.18 -7.98
CA ARG A 10 3.80 -8.78 -7.99
C ARG A 10 2.80 -8.46 -9.10
N ARG A 11 2.31 -9.46 -9.84
CA ARG A 11 1.21 -9.30 -10.78
C ARG A 11 -0.05 -8.92 -10.02
N ARG A 12 -0.78 -7.92 -10.52
CA ARG A 12 -2.09 -7.53 -9.97
C ARG A 12 -3.10 -8.59 -10.38
N VAL A 13 -3.79 -9.16 -9.40
CA VAL A 13 -4.86 -10.14 -9.60
C VAL A 13 -6.19 -9.41 -9.72
N GLY A 14 -6.46 -8.53 -8.77
CA GLY A 14 -7.69 -7.74 -8.73
C GLY A 14 -7.84 -7.03 -7.39
N GLU A 15 -9.02 -6.46 -7.16
CA GLU A 15 -9.40 -5.87 -5.88
C GLU A 15 -10.42 -6.78 -5.19
N ILE A 16 -10.26 -7.00 -3.88
CA ILE A 16 -11.23 -7.72 -3.06
C ILE A 16 -11.80 -6.77 -2.00
N GLU A 17 -13.06 -6.98 -1.68
CA GLU A 17 -13.69 -6.46 -0.48
C GLU A 17 -13.86 -7.64 0.47
N ALA A 18 -13.09 -7.61 1.55
CA ALA A 18 -13.06 -8.68 2.54
C ALA A 18 -13.55 -8.11 3.85
N ASP A 19 -14.49 -8.79 4.49
CA ASP A 19 -14.88 -8.47 5.85
C ASP A 19 -13.93 -9.22 6.82
N ALA A 20 -13.39 -8.47 7.78
CA ALA A 20 -12.39 -8.98 8.71
C ALA A 20 -13.01 -9.83 9.83
N ASP A 21 -14.31 -9.65 10.07
CA ASP A 21 -15.03 -10.38 11.12
C ASP A 21 -15.45 -11.78 10.62
N SER A 22 -15.91 -11.88 9.37
CA SER A 22 -16.25 -13.17 8.74
C SER A 22 -15.05 -14.04 8.34
N ARG A 23 -13.84 -13.47 8.23
CA ARG A 23 -12.56 -14.17 7.91
C ARG A 23 -12.70 -15.25 6.82
N PRO A 24 -13.23 -14.92 5.63
CA PRO A 24 -13.47 -15.91 4.60
C PRO A 24 -12.15 -16.50 4.06
N ALA A 25 -12.02 -17.83 4.05
CA ALA A 25 -10.82 -18.50 3.54
C ALA A 25 -10.54 -18.21 2.06
N ARG A 26 -11.57 -17.86 1.29
CA ARG A 26 -11.50 -17.48 -0.12
C ARG A 26 -12.30 -16.21 -0.38
N ALA A 27 -11.80 -15.35 -1.25
CA ALA A 27 -12.53 -14.21 -1.75
C ALA A 27 -12.39 -14.12 -3.27
N SER A 28 -13.48 -13.78 -3.94
CA SER A 28 -13.46 -13.47 -5.37
C SER A 28 -13.10 -12.01 -5.58
N THR A 29 -12.23 -11.75 -6.55
CA THR A 29 -11.90 -10.39 -6.96
C THR A 29 -13.08 -9.72 -7.67
N ILE A 30 -13.32 -8.45 -7.34
CA ILE A 30 -14.39 -7.62 -7.90
C ILE A 30 -14.15 -7.38 -9.40
N ASP A 31 -12.89 -7.17 -9.78
CA ASP A 31 -12.53 -6.78 -11.15
C ASP A 31 -12.46 -7.96 -12.12
N THR A 32 -11.88 -9.08 -11.67
CA THR A 32 -11.52 -10.21 -12.54
C THR A 32 -12.29 -11.49 -12.23
N GLY A 33 -13.00 -11.57 -11.10
CA GLY A 33 -13.72 -12.77 -10.68
C GLY A 33 -12.80 -13.93 -10.25
N GLU A 34 -11.49 -13.74 -10.23
CA GLU A 34 -10.52 -14.75 -9.82
C GLU A 34 -10.63 -15.01 -8.31
N GLU A 35 -10.68 -16.29 -7.92
CA GLU A 35 -10.67 -16.72 -6.53
C GLU A 35 -9.26 -16.63 -5.94
N VAL A 36 -9.17 -15.99 -4.77
CA VAL A 36 -7.91 -15.83 -4.05
C VAL A 36 -8.07 -16.41 -2.65
N PHE A 37 -7.10 -17.22 -2.25
CA PHE A 37 -7.00 -17.74 -0.89
C PHE A 37 -6.43 -16.68 0.06
N LEU A 38 -7.06 -16.54 1.22
CA LEU A 38 -6.69 -15.57 2.24
C LEU A 38 -6.23 -16.29 3.51
N ASP A 39 -5.02 -15.97 3.97
CA ASP A 39 -4.45 -16.47 5.22
C ASP A 39 -4.79 -15.52 6.38
N TRP A 40 -5.77 -15.91 7.20
CA TRP A 40 -6.27 -15.10 8.31
C TRP A 40 -5.68 -15.47 9.66
N GLU A 41 -5.24 -16.72 9.86
CA GLU A 41 -4.94 -17.31 11.17
C GLU A 41 -3.87 -16.52 11.94
N ARG A 42 -2.97 -15.85 11.23
CA ARG A 42 -1.87 -15.07 11.81
C ARG A 42 -1.82 -13.63 11.32
N ALA A 43 -2.85 -13.19 10.60
CA ALA A 43 -2.84 -11.89 9.97
C ALA A 43 -3.14 -10.77 10.95
N PHE A 44 -4.04 -10.99 11.91
CA PHE A 44 -4.45 -10.00 12.89
C PHE A 44 -3.80 -10.28 14.25
N ASP A 45 -3.49 -9.23 14.99
CA ASP A 45 -3.12 -9.34 16.40
C ASP A 45 -4.36 -9.39 17.31
N ASP A 46 -4.13 -9.52 18.62
CA ASP A 46 -5.20 -9.60 19.63
C ASP A 46 -6.03 -8.29 19.72
N ALA A 47 -5.51 -7.18 19.19
CA ALA A 47 -6.19 -5.90 19.12
C ALA A 47 -6.99 -5.71 17.82
N GLY A 48 -7.04 -6.73 16.94
CA GLY A 48 -7.74 -6.65 15.66
C GLY A 48 -7.02 -5.79 14.62
N GLN A 49 -5.71 -5.54 14.80
CA GLN A 49 -4.88 -4.81 13.86
C GLN A 49 -4.10 -5.78 12.97
N LEU A 50 -3.95 -5.42 11.69
CA LEU A 50 -3.30 -6.27 10.71
C LEU A 50 -1.79 -6.31 10.98
N ARG A 51 -1.28 -7.41 11.53
CA ARG A 51 0.15 -7.67 11.81
C ARG A 51 0.87 -8.35 10.65
N ARG A 52 0.20 -9.21 9.88
CA ARG A 52 0.80 -9.94 8.74
C ARG A 52 -0.05 -9.84 7.49
N CYS A 53 0.58 -10.08 6.34
CA CYS A 53 -0.07 -10.00 5.04
C CYS A 53 -1.00 -11.22 4.82
N ILE A 54 -2.31 -11.01 4.68
CA ILE A 54 -3.27 -12.11 4.37
C ILE A 54 -3.05 -12.81 3.02
N ILE A 55 -2.22 -12.26 2.13
CA ILE A 55 -2.01 -12.81 0.77
C ILE A 55 -0.77 -13.69 0.70
N CYS A 56 0.28 -13.38 1.48
CA CYS A 56 1.54 -14.12 1.43
C CYS A 56 2.13 -14.49 2.79
N GLY A 57 1.46 -14.15 3.89
CA GLY A 57 1.85 -14.49 5.27
C GLY A 57 3.02 -13.70 5.85
N SER A 58 3.67 -12.81 5.09
CA SER A 58 4.84 -12.05 5.56
C SER A 58 4.49 -11.00 6.63
N GLU A 59 5.40 -10.79 7.59
CA GLU A 59 5.28 -9.77 8.65
C GLU A 59 5.79 -8.38 8.23
N ASP A 60 6.47 -8.30 7.08
CA ASP A 60 7.04 -7.06 6.56
C ASP A 60 5.95 -6.21 5.88
N LEU A 61 5.22 -5.44 6.68
CA LEU A 61 4.29 -4.41 6.25
C LEU A 61 4.80 -3.01 6.62
N TYR A 62 4.42 -2.01 5.81
CA TYR A 62 4.79 -0.62 6.06
C TYR A 62 3.63 0.34 5.78
N LYS A 63 3.62 1.46 6.51
CA LYS A 63 2.72 2.57 6.28
C LYS A 63 3.14 3.31 5.02
N ARG A 64 2.20 3.45 4.08
CA ARG A 64 2.34 4.28 2.88
C ARG A 64 1.26 5.35 2.88
N ARG A 65 1.67 6.62 2.94
CA ARG A 65 0.75 7.74 2.70
C ARG A 65 0.51 7.82 1.20
N THR A 66 -0.76 7.70 0.79
CA THR A 66 -1.11 7.97 -0.61
C THR A 66 -1.47 9.43 -0.69
N PHE A 67 -0.56 10.24 -1.22
CA PHE A 67 -0.88 11.61 -1.56
C PHE A 67 -1.90 11.61 -2.72
N PRO A 68 -3.00 12.35 -2.62
CA PRO A 68 -3.95 12.46 -3.72
C PRO A 68 -3.24 13.04 -4.94
N GLN A 69 -3.59 12.59 -6.14
CA GLN A 69 -3.03 13.10 -7.41
C GLN A 69 -3.28 14.60 -7.63
N ILE A 70 -4.10 15.23 -6.78
CA ILE A 70 -4.47 16.64 -6.81
C ILE A 70 -3.36 17.54 -6.21
N THR A 71 -2.42 16.97 -5.45
CA THR A 71 -1.32 17.69 -4.79
C THR A 71 -0.50 18.61 -5.73
N PRO A 72 -0.08 18.21 -6.95
CA PRO A 72 0.61 19.11 -7.87
C PRO A 72 -0.27 20.27 -8.37
N PHE A 73 -1.57 20.05 -8.58
CA PHE A 73 -2.49 21.09 -9.03
C PHE A 73 -2.65 22.19 -7.97
N VAL A 74 -2.74 21.78 -6.71
CA VAL A 74 -2.73 22.66 -5.54
C VAL A 74 -1.48 23.54 -5.50
N ILE A 75 -0.29 22.95 -5.65
CA ILE A 75 0.97 23.70 -5.59
C ILE A 75 1.02 24.75 -6.71
N VAL A 76 0.59 24.40 -7.92
CA VAL A 76 0.53 25.34 -9.06
C VAL A 76 -0.48 26.46 -8.79
N LEU A 77 -1.65 26.14 -8.23
CA LEU A 77 -2.67 27.13 -7.90
C LEU A 77 -2.18 28.10 -6.81
N ALA A 78 -1.58 27.58 -5.74
CA ALA A 78 -0.98 28.37 -4.68
C ALA A 78 0.13 29.29 -5.20
N PHE A 79 0.99 28.78 -6.09
CA PHE A 79 2.06 29.56 -6.71
C PHE A 79 1.50 30.68 -7.62
N ALA A 80 0.50 30.38 -8.45
CA ALA A 80 -0.15 31.36 -9.31
C ALA A 80 -0.81 32.48 -8.49
N LEU A 81 -1.49 32.15 -7.39
CA LEU A 81 -2.09 33.12 -6.48
C LEU A 81 -1.03 33.95 -5.73
N SER A 82 0.07 33.33 -5.30
CA SER A 82 1.18 34.05 -4.69
C SER A 82 1.79 35.08 -5.65
N LEU A 83 1.92 34.75 -6.94
CA LEU A 83 2.41 35.69 -7.95
C LEU A 83 1.45 36.88 -8.12
N ILE A 84 0.14 36.61 -8.20
CA ILE A 84 -0.89 37.67 -8.28
C ILE A 84 -0.83 38.58 -7.03
N GLY A 85 -0.61 37.99 -5.86
CA GLY A 85 -0.38 38.70 -4.59
C GLY A 85 0.82 39.63 -4.62
N VAL A 86 1.98 39.11 -5.02
CA VAL A 86 3.26 39.84 -5.03
C VAL A 86 3.33 40.93 -6.11
N LEU A 87 2.66 40.73 -7.25
CA LEU A 87 2.57 41.72 -8.33
C LEU A 87 1.75 42.96 -7.96
N GLY A 88 1.21 43.05 -6.74
CA GLY A 88 0.58 44.26 -6.22
C GLY A 88 -0.83 44.51 -6.74
N PHE A 89 -1.47 43.52 -7.36
CA PHE A 89 -2.88 43.59 -7.80
C PHE A 89 -3.89 43.50 -6.62
N VAL A 90 -3.42 43.56 -5.37
CA VAL A 90 -4.22 43.21 -4.18
C VAL A 90 -4.44 44.42 -3.30
N THR A 91 -5.38 45.27 -3.70
CA THR A 91 -6.04 46.26 -2.82
C THR A 91 -7.48 45.87 -2.48
N ASP A 92 -7.97 44.77 -3.05
CA ASP A 92 -9.38 44.38 -3.02
C ASP A 92 -9.63 43.21 -2.04
N ILE A 93 -10.62 43.37 -1.16
CA ILE A 93 -11.01 42.37 -0.15
C ILE A 93 -11.38 41.03 -0.81
N ALA A 94 -11.90 41.07 -2.04
CA ALA A 94 -12.24 39.88 -2.81
C ALA A 94 -11.03 38.96 -3.06
N ILE A 95 -9.84 39.53 -3.28
CA ILE A 95 -8.62 38.74 -3.54
C ILE A 95 -8.10 38.10 -2.25
N LEU A 96 -8.20 38.80 -1.11
CA LEU A 96 -7.85 38.24 0.21
C LEU A 96 -8.74 37.03 0.56
N ILE A 97 -10.05 37.12 0.26
CA ILE A 97 -10.98 36.00 0.42
C ILE A 97 -10.60 34.84 -0.50
N GLY A 98 -10.25 35.13 -1.76
CA GLY A 98 -9.80 34.12 -2.73
C GLY A 98 -8.54 33.37 -2.27
N MET A 99 -7.50 34.09 -1.83
CA MET A 99 -6.27 33.47 -1.31
C MET A 99 -6.54 32.62 -0.06
N THR A 100 -7.37 33.12 0.85
CA THR A 100 -7.75 32.38 2.07
C THR A 100 -8.50 31.10 1.72
N GLY A 101 -9.41 31.15 0.75
CA GLY A 101 -10.14 29.97 0.27
C GLY A 101 -9.23 28.89 -0.29
N VAL A 102 -8.20 29.27 -1.07
CA VAL A 102 -7.23 28.30 -1.59
C VAL A 102 -6.33 27.75 -0.49
N LEU A 103 -5.85 28.58 0.44
CA LEU A 103 -5.08 28.09 1.58
C LEU A 103 -5.86 27.03 2.38
N LEU A 104 -7.15 27.28 2.64
CA LEU A 104 -8.03 26.32 3.31
C LEU A 104 -8.22 25.04 2.50
N LEU A 105 -8.36 25.16 1.18
CA LEU A 105 -8.44 24.01 0.29
C LEU A 105 -7.16 23.16 0.33
N ASP A 106 -6.00 23.79 0.35
CA ASP A 106 -4.70 23.11 0.42
C ASP A 106 -4.54 22.35 1.73
N VAL A 107 -4.88 22.99 2.86
CA VAL A 107 -4.90 22.35 4.18
C VAL A 107 -5.87 21.17 4.19
N ALA A 108 -7.07 21.33 3.65
CA ALA A 108 -8.04 20.25 3.55
C ALA A 108 -7.47 19.06 2.76
N ILE A 109 -6.87 19.30 1.60
CA ILE A 109 -6.29 18.24 0.75
C ILE A 109 -5.16 17.50 1.45
N LEU A 110 -4.30 18.22 2.19
CA LEU A 110 -3.24 17.59 2.99
C LEU A 110 -3.80 16.70 4.10
N PHE A 111 -4.90 17.13 4.74
CA PHE A 111 -5.60 16.32 5.74
C PHE A 111 -6.28 15.07 5.13
N PHE A 112 -6.74 15.14 3.88
CA PHE A 112 -7.36 14.00 3.19
C PHE A 112 -6.36 12.91 2.72
N ALA A 113 -5.05 13.10 2.90
CA ALA A 113 -4.04 12.09 2.57
C ALA A 113 -4.18 10.84 3.45
N ARG A 114 -4.93 9.84 2.96
CA ARG A 114 -5.18 8.59 3.68
C ARG A 114 -3.91 7.73 3.77
N THR A 115 -3.64 7.26 4.97
CA THR A 115 -2.62 6.24 5.25
C THR A 115 -3.14 4.87 4.81
N ARG A 116 -2.29 4.11 4.12
CA ARG A 116 -2.56 2.73 3.69
C ARG A 116 -1.44 1.83 4.18
N LEU A 117 -1.71 0.55 4.29
CA LEU A 117 -0.69 -0.44 4.63
C LEU A 117 -0.29 -1.21 3.38
N GLN A 118 1.00 -1.42 3.16
CA GLN A 118 1.51 -2.15 2.00
C GLN A 118 2.51 -3.22 2.42
N CYS A 119 2.46 -4.38 1.76
CA CYS A 119 3.40 -5.48 2.00
C CYS A 119 4.71 -5.30 1.18
N TYR A 120 5.88 -5.59 1.75
CA TYR A 120 7.16 -5.55 1.01
C TYR A 120 7.30 -6.69 -0.03
N HIS A 121 6.71 -7.85 0.24
CA HIS A 121 6.82 -9.04 -0.62
C HIS A 121 5.91 -8.96 -1.84
N CYS A 122 4.60 -9.20 -1.67
CA CYS A 122 3.64 -9.23 -2.77
C CYS A 122 3.24 -7.84 -3.29
N ARG A 123 3.47 -6.77 -2.49
CA ARG A 123 3.01 -5.39 -2.75
C ARG A 123 1.50 -5.19 -2.71
N SER A 124 0.74 -6.11 -2.11
CA SER A 124 -0.68 -5.89 -1.81
C SER A 124 -0.89 -4.62 -0.98
N ASP A 125 -1.91 -3.86 -1.34
CA ASP A 125 -2.29 -2.59 -0.72
C ASP A 125 -3.58 -2.78 0.06
N TYR A 126 -3.57 -2.38 1.33
CA TYR A 126 -4.67 -2.55 2.26
C TYR A 126 -5.26 -1.19 2.65
N ARG A 127 -6.59 -1.11 2.59
CA ARG A 127 -7.37 0.11 2.84
C ARG A 127 -8.54 -0.16 3.78
N ASN A 128 -9.02 0.91 4.41
CA ASN A 128 -10.17 0.91 5.32
C ASN A 128 -10.01 -0.15 6.43
N LEU A 129 -8.89 -0.10 7.14
CA LEU A 129 -8.61 -0.93 8.31
C LEU A 129 -7.91 -0.09 9.39
N GLN A 130 -8.01 -0.54 10.63
CA GLN A 130 -7.31 0.09 11.75
C GLN A 130 -5.82 -0.25 11.67
N ILE A 131 -5.00 0.77 11.37
CA ILE A 131 -3.56 0.58 11.20
C ILE A 131 -2.89 0.81 12.55
N ALA A 132 -2.16 -0.21 13.01
CA ALA A 132 -1.38 -0.13 14.22
C ALA A 132 -0.30 0.95 14.20
N ASP A 133 0.03 1.49 15.37
CA ASP A 133 1.12 2.45 15.53
C ASP A 133 2.51 1.84 15.37
N TYR A 134 2.67 0.54 15.65
CA TYR A 134 3.95 -0.15 15.51
C TYR A 134 4.44 -0.31 14.05
N HIS A 135 3.56 -0.16 13.06
CA HIS A 135 3.97 -0.21 11.65
C HIS A 135 4.80 1.03 11.30
N ARG A 136 6.04 0.80 10.86
CA ARG A 136 6.95 1.86 10.44
C ARG A 136 6.65 2.34 9.02
N GLN A 137 7.19 3.50 8.66
CA GLN A 137 7.22 3.96 7.27
C GLN A 137 8.15 3.09 6.43
N TRP A 138 8.09 3.27 5.11
CA TRP A 138 8.95 2.54 4.18
C TRP A 138 10.44 2.72 4.50
N ASP A 139 11.18 1.60 4.48
CA ASP A 139 12.60 1.51 4.74
C ASP A 139 13.31 0.77 3.59
N ARG A 140 14.34 1.40 3.05
CA ARG A 140 15.18 0.86 1.97
C ARG A 140 15.88 -0.43 2.36
N ALA A 141 16.31 -0.57 3.61
CA ALA A 141 17.06 -1.74 4.08
C ALA A 141 16.18 -2.99 4.09
N ILE A 142 14.92 -2.85 4.52
CA ILE A 142 13.93 -3.95 4.49
C ILE A 142 13.64 -4.34 3.05
N GLU A 143 13.41 -3.36 2.16
CA GLU A 143 13.16 -3.67 0.76
C GLU A 143 14.35 -4.37 0.09
N ALA A 144 15.58 -3.94 0.37
CA ALA A 144 16.79 -4.59 -0.13
C ALA A 144 16.90 -6.04 0.35
N ARG A 145 16.63 -6.30 1.63
CA ARG A 145 16.61 -7.65 2.22
C ARG A 145 15.56 -8.54 1.56
N VAL A 146 14.33 -8.05 1.41
CA VAL A 146 13.23 -8.79 0.77
C VAL A 146 13.54 -9.10 -0.70
N ARG A 147 14.16 -8.16 -1.42
CA ARG A 147 14.62 -8.38 -2.79
C ARG A 147 15.72 -9.44 -2.86
N ALA A 148 16.72 -9.39 -1.98
CA ALA A 148 17.80 -10.36 -1.91
C ALA A 148 17.29 -11.78 -1.64
N GLY A 149 16.39 -11.95 -0.65
CA GLY A 149 15.78 -13.24 -0.34
C GLY A 149 14.97 -13.83 -1.50
N ARG A 150 14.26 -12.99 -2.26
CA ARG A 150 13.54 -13.43 -3.47
C ARG A 150 14.49 -13.93 -4.56
N SER A 151 15.61 -13.25 -4.79
CA SER A 151 16.62 -13.67 -5.77
C SER A 151 17.20 -15.05 -5.42
N SER A 152 17.48 -15.30 -4.14
CA SER A 152 17.95 -16.61 -3.67
C SER A 152 16.93 -17.71 -3.94
N ARG A 153 15.65 -17.51 -3.62
CA ARG A 153 14.58 -18.50 -3.87
C ARG A 153 14.39 -18.79 -5.36
N LYS A 154 14.55 -17.80 -6.24
CA LYS A 154 14.46 -18.01 -7.69
C LYS A 154 15.64 -18.81 -8.24
N GLN A 155 16.79 -18.73 -7.57
CA GLN A 155 18.03 -19.37 -8.00
C GLN A 155 18.21 -20.79 -7.48
N GLU A 156 17.40 -21.25 -6.52
CA GLU A 156 17.45 -22.64 -6.06
C GLU A 156 17.07 -23.56 -7.22
N PRO A 157 18.05 -24.16 -7.92
CA PRO A 157 17.74 -25.09 -8.99
C PRO A 157 17.10 -26.27 -8.29
N VAL A 158 16.05 -26.84 -8.87
CA VAL A 158 15.54 -28.17 -8.50
C VAL A 158 16.75 -29.10 -8.47
N ARG A 159 17.35 -29.29 -7.28
CA ARG A 159 18.54 -30.12 -7.09
C ARG A 159 18.01 -31.52 -7.25
N ARG A 160 18.07 -31.96 -8.50
CA ARG A 160 17.75 -33.27 -9.04
C ARG A 160 17.95 -34.30 -7.93
N ILE A 161 16.85 -34.86 -7.43
CA ILE A 161 16.86 -36.16 -6.76
C ILE A 161 17.29 -37.14 -7.86
N ARG A 162 18.61 -37.27 -8.06
CA ARG A 162 19.21 -38.25 -8.95
C ARG A 162 20.54 -38.65 -8.33
N ALA A 163 20.47 -39.63 -7.43
CA ALA A 163 21.54 -40.57 -7.12
C ALA A 163 21.08 -41.47 -5.95
N ARG A 164 20.21 -42.46 -6.25
CA ARG A 164 20.03 -43.62 -5.38
C ARG A 164 19.65 -44.87 -6.19
N ASP A 165 20.33 -45.11 -7.30
CA ASP A 165 20.18 -46.36 -8.07
C ASP A 165 21.51 -47.15 -8.27
N ASP A 166 22.65 -46.70 -7.71
CA ASP A 166 23.94 -47.39 -7.87
C ASP A 166 24.32 -48.26 -6.65
N PHE A 167 23.40 -49.09 -6.16
CA PHE A 167 23.72 -50.06 -5.09
C PHE A 167 23.07 -51.43 -5.31
N GLN A 168 23.31 -52.03 -6.48
CA GLN A 168 23.26 -53.49 -6.66
C GLN A 168 24.35 -53.92 -7.65
N SER A 169 25.48 -54.37 -7.11
CA SER A 169 26.46 -55.24 -7.78
C SER A 169 27.15 -56.07 -6.72
#